data_AF-A0A3C0PMB6-F1
#
_entry.id   AF-A0A3C0PMB6-F1
#
_cell.length_a   1.000
_cell.length_b   1.000
_cell.length_c   1.000
_cell.angle_alpha   90.00
_cell.angle_beta   90.00
_cell.angle_gamma   90.00
#
_symmetry.space_group_name_H-M   'P 1'
#
loop_
_entity.id
_entity.type
_entity.pdbx_description
1 polymer ?
#
loop_
_entity_poly.entity_id
_entity_poly.type
_entity_poly.pdbx_seq_one_letter_code
_entity_poly.pdbx_strand_id
1 'polypeptide(L)' 'MIEEKQSFKQMCSRFDVTPRTLRYYEYIELLNPERVGRSRFYSARDV' A
#
# COMPACT_ATOMS: atom_id res chain seq x y z
N MET A 1 -7.65 17.05 6.47
CA MET A 1 -6.28 16.49 6.38
C MET A 1 -6.22 15.69 5.10
N ILE A 2 -5.25 15.95 4.23
CA ILE A 2 -5.12 15.24 2.95
C ILE A 2 -4.70 13.81 3.26
N GLU A 3 -5.60 12.85 3.09
CA GLU A 3 -5.23 11.43 3.10
C GLU A 3 -4.35 11.18 1.87
N GLU A 4 -3.03 11.26 2.04
CA GLU A 4 -2.07 10.95 0.99
C GLU A 4 -2.18 9.47 0.62
N LYS A 5 -2.94 9.19 -0.43
CA LYS A 5 -3.07 7.86 -1.02
C LYS A 5 -1.78 7.55 -1.77
N GLN A 6 -0.98 6.62 -1.25
CA GLN A 6 0.27 6.20 -1.87
C GLN A 6 0.03 5.02 -2.79
N SER A 7 0.57 5.07 -4.00
CA SER A 7 0.52 3.94 -4.92
C SER A 7 1.44 2.80 -4.45
N PHE A 8 1.18 1.58 -4.94
CA PHE A 8 2.03 0.40 -4.71
C PHE A 8 3.53 0.64 -4.92
N LYS A 9 3.90 1.33 -6.01
CA LYS A 9 5.29 1.63 -6.33
C LYS A 9 5.91 2.61 -5.31
N GLN A 10 5.14 3.62 -4.89
CA GLN A 10 5.58 4.58 -3.87
C GLN A 10 5.80 3.90 -2.51
N MET A 11 4.92 3.00 -2.09
CA MET A 11 5.09 2.24 -0.85
C MET A 11 6.38 1.39 -0.87
N CYS A 12 6.66 0.72 -1.98
CA CYS A 12 7.89 -0.07 -2.12
C CYS A 12 9.13 0.83 -1.97
N SER A 13 9.16 1.97 -2.65
CA SER A 13 10.30 2.91 -2.60
C SER A 13 10.43 3.65 -1.27
N ARG A 14 9.33 3.97 -0.59
CA ARG A 14 9.33 4.74 0.67
C ARG A 14 9.84 3.92 1.85
N PHE A 15 9.45 2.65 1.91
CA PHE A 15 9.76 1.76 3.03
C PHE A 15 10.87 0.75 2.71
N ASP A 16 11.46 0.85 1.52
CA ASP A 16 12.44 -0.10 0.99
C ASP A 16 11.96 -1.56 1.08
N VAL A 17 10.65 -1.74 0.85
CA VAL A 17 10.01 -3.05 0.91
C VAL A 17 9.78 -3.60 -0.49
N THR A 18 9.83 -4.92 -0.60
CA THR A 18 9.56 -5.58 -1.88
C THR A 18 8.05 -5.65 -2.16
N PRO A 19 7.63 -5.74 -3.44
CA PRO A 19 6.25 -6.04 -3.81
C PRO A 19 5.67 -7.28 -3.14
N ARG A 20 6.51 -8.28 -2.85
CA ARG A 20 6.11 -9.52 -2.17
C ARG A 20 5.71 -9.23 -0.72
N THR A 21 6.47 -8.38 -0.03
CA THR A 21 6.21 -7.98 1.35
C THR A 21 4.87 -7.26 1.47
N LEU A 22 4.60 -6.26 0.62
CA LEU A 22 3.31 -5.55 0.65
C LEU A 22 2.12 -6.47 0.38
N ARG A 23 2.25 -7.40 -0.57
CA ARG A 23 1.21 -8.40 -0.84
C ARG A 23 1.01 -9.37 0.32
N TYR A 24 2.09 -9.70 1.03
CA TYR A 24 2.00 -10.53 2.24
C TYR A 24 1.24 -9.79 3.33
N TYR A 25 1.49 -8.50 3.52
CA TYR A 25 0.73 -7.66 4.46
C TYR A 25 -0.74 -7.52 4.09
N GLU A 26 -1.07 -7.38 2.80
CA GLU A 26 -2.46 -7.47 2.32
C GLU A 26 -3.08 -8.84 2.65
N TYR A 27 -2.31 -9.93 2.50
CA TYR A 27 -2.80 -11.29 2.72
C TYR A 27 -3.08 -11.60 4.20
N ILE A 28 -2.25 -11.08 5.12
CA ILE A 28 -2.48 -11.20 6.57
C ILE A 28 -3.43 -10.13 7.11
N GLU A 29 -4.13 -9.40 6.23
CA GLU A 29 -5.09 -8.34 6.55
C GLU A 29 -4.53 -7.16 7.36
N LEU A 30 -3.20 -7.00 7.36
CA LEU A 30 -2.51 -5.88 8.01
C LEU A 30 -2.69 -4.58 7.22
N LEU A 31 -2.77 -4.66 5.90
CA LEU A 31 -2.96 -3.52 5.00
C LEU A 31 -4.26 -3.67 4.22
N ASN A 32 -5.01 -2.57 4.11
CA ASN A 32 -6.30 -2.55 3.42
C ASN A 32 -6.32 -1.52 2.27
N PRO A 33 -5.55 -1.76 1.19
CA PRO A 33 -5.47 -0.80 0.10
C PRO A 33 -6.78 -0.71 -0.69
N GLU A 34 -7.10 0.51 -1.12
CA GLU A 34 -8.19 0.74 -2.06
C GLU A 34 -7.78 0.26 -3.45
N ARG A 35 -8.66 -0.54 -4.08
CA ARG A 35 -8.44 -1.09 -5.42
C ARG A 35 -9.21 -0.27 -6.44
N VAL A 36 -8.48 0.42 -7.32
CA VAL A 36 -9.06 1.14 -8.46
C VAL A 36 -8.56 0.48 -9.74
N GLY A 37 -9.38 -0.41 -10.30
CA GLY A 37 -9.02 -1.27 -11.42
C GLY A 37 -7.89 -2.24 -11.05
N ARG A 38 -6.72 -2.09 -11.67
CA ARG A 38 -5.51 -2.88 -11.37
C ARG A 38 -4.56 -2.20 -10.38
N SER A 39 -4.83 -0.96 -10.03
CA SER A 39 -3.99 -0.16 -9.15
C SER A 39 -4.42 -0.33 -7.68
N ARG A 40 -3.42 -0.36 -6.80
CA ARG A 40 -3.60 -0.39 -5.35
C ARG A 40 -3.12 0.94 -4.75
N PHE A 41 -3.94 1.53 -3.90
CA PHE A 41 -3.67 2.76 -3.18
C PHE A 41 -3.74 2.51 -1.67
N TYR A 42 -2.66 2.83 -0.97
CA TYR A 42 -2.53 2.69 0.49
C TYR A 42 -2.80 4.03 1.16
N SER A 43 -3.53 4.02 2.27
CA SER A 43 -3.86 5.24 2.99
C SER A 43 -2.71 5.67 3.91
N ALA A 44 -2.74 6.90 4.41
CA ALA A 44 -1.77 7.35 5.41
C ALA A 44 -1.90 6.63 6.77
N ARG A 45 -2.98 5.87 7.01
CA ARG A 45 -3.16 5.03 8.21
C ARG A 45 -2.47 3.67 8.10
N ASP A 46 -2.08 3.29 6.89
CA ASP A 46 -1.33 2.07 6.56
C ASP A 46 0.21 2.27 6.67
N VAL A 47 0.65 3.41 7.22
CA VAL A 47 2.03 3.92 7.31
C VAL A 47 2.54 3.81 8.73
#